data_AF-A0A954JIK1-F1
#
_entry.id   AF-A0A954JIK1-F1
#
_cell.length_a   1.000
_cell.length_b   1.000
_cell.length_c   1.000
_cell.angle_alpha   90.00
_cell.angle_beta   90.00
_cell.angle_gamma   90.00
#
_symmetry.space_group_name_H-M   'P 1'
#
loop_
_entity.id
_entity.type
_entity.pdbx_description
1 polymer ?
#
loop_
_entity_poly.entity_id
_entity_poly.type
_entity_poly.pdbx_seq_one_letter_code
_entity_poly.pdbx_strand_id
1 'polypeptide(L)'
;MSRKLLLLVILTLAFQSRTFGKQPNIVFFFTDDQTTSTLGCYGNDIVQTPNIDGLAQRGTRFSNMFVSQPICWVSRTSILTGRFGRTYGTPDNPELTRAEVAQTLYSDILREHGYRTGYFGK
;
A
#
# COMPACT_ATOMS: atom_id res chain seq x y z
N MET A 1 -40.47 -26.17 -18.91
CA MET A 1 -39.27 -25.34 -19.15
C MET A 1 -38.48 -25.95 -20.29
N SER A 2 -38.25 -25.25 -21.41
CA SER A 2 -37.65 -25.87 -22.61
C SER A 2 -36.19 -26.24 -22.36
N ARG A 3 -35.74 -27.41 -22.87
CA ARG A 3 -34.33 -27.85 -22.77
C ARG A 3 -33.34 -26.78 -23.28
N LYS A 4 -33.77 -25.97 -24.24
CA LYS A 4 -32.99 -24.85 -24.80
C LYS A 4 -32.74 -23.73 -23.77
N LEU A 5 -33.73 -23.43 -22.93
CA LEU A 5 -33.59 -22.41 -21.89
C LEU A 5 -32.64 -22.85 -20.77
N LEU A 6 -32.68 -24.14 -20.41
CA LEU A 6 -31.76 -24.72 -19.42
C LEU A 6 -30.31 -24.71 -19.92
N LEU A 7 -30.09 -25.07 -21.19
CA LEU A 7 -28.77 -25.01 -21.83
C LEU A 7 -28.21 -23.59 -21.91
N LEU A 8 -29.06 -22.59 -22.21
CA LEU A 8 -28.65 -21.18 -22.26
C LEU A 8 -28.19 -20.67 -20.88
N VAL A 9 -28.93 -21.02 -19.81
CA VAL A 9 -28.59 -20.65 -18.42
C VAL A 9 -27.25 -21.27 -17.99
N ILE A 10 -27.03 -22.55 -18.31
CA ILE A 10 -25.77 -23.25 -18.01
C ILE A 10 -24.59 -22.61 -18.76
N LEU A 11 -24.77 -22.21 -20.02
CA LEU A 11 -23.74 -21.56 -20.83
C LEU A 11 -23.35 -20.19 -20.24
N THR A 12 -24.34 -19.40 -19.80
CA THR A 12 -24.09 -18.10 -19.15
C THR A 12 -23.41 -18.23 -17.78
N LEU A 13 -23.68 -19.30 -17.02
CA LEU A 13 -23.02 -19.57 -15.74
C LEU A 13 -21.56 -20.01 -15.94
N ALA A 14 -21.26 -20.78 -17.00
CA ALA A 14 -19.88 -21.19 -17.32
C ALA A 14 -18.99 -20.01 -17.74
N PHE A 15 -19.57 -19.00 -18.41
CA PHE A 15 -18.87 -17.78 -18.84
C PHE A 15 -18.63 -16.77 -17.70
N GLN A 16 -19.24 -16.96 -16.53
CA GLN A 16 -19.02 -16.13 -15.32
C GLN A 16 -17.79 -16.56 -14.51
N SER A 17 -16.91 -17.37 -15.09
CA SER A 17 -15.57 -17.59 -14.54
C SER A 17 -14.77 -16.30 -14.72
N ARG A 18 -15.01 -15.31 -13.86
CA ARG A 18 -14.09 -14.20 -13.66
C ARG A 18 -12.75 -14.84 -13.35
N THR A 19 -11.80 -14.69 -14.27
CA THR A 19 -10.40 -14.84 -13.95
C THR A 19 -10.10 -13.73 -12.95
N PHE A 20 -10.36 -14.00 -11.66
CA PHE A 20 -9.75 -13.23 -10.61
C PHE A 20 -8.25 -13.39 -10.89
N GLY A 21 -7.64 -12.35 -11.45
CA GLY A 21 -6.20 -12.36 -11.72
C GLY A 21 -5.51 -12.84 -10.44
N LYS A 22 -4.48 -13.69 -10.58
CA LYS A 22 -3.77 -14.24 -9.42
C LYS A 22 -3.51 -13.12 -8.42
N GLN A 23 -3.99 -13.29 -7.19
CA GLN A 23 -3.77 -12.34 -6.10
C GLN A 23 -2.25 -12.10 -5.98
N PRO A 24 -1.77 -10.87 -6.27
CA PRO A 24 -0.33 -10.62 -6.30
C PRO A 24 0.24 -10.67 -4.89
N ASN A 25 1.55 -10.92 -4.75
CA ASN A 25 2.22 -10.63 -3.48
C ASN A 25 2.53 -9.13 -3.40
N ILE A 26 2.28 -8.53 -2.24
CA ILE A 26 2.59 -7.11 -1.98
C ILE A 26 3.80 -7.06 -1.05
N VAL A 27 4.90 -6.46 -1.52
CA VAL A 27 6.09 -6.20 -0.70
C VAL A 27 6.25 -4.69 -0.57
N PHE A 28 6.13 -4.17 0.64
CA PHE A 28 6.26 -2.75 0.93
C PHE A 28 7.60 -2.47 1.61
N PHE A 29 8.53 -1.86 0.87
CA PHE A 29 9.78 -1.38 1.42
C PHE A 29 9.57 0.02 2.00
N PHE A 30 9.94 0.19 3.26
CA PHE A 30 9.81 1.47 3.95
C PHE A 30 11.13 1.86 4.61
N THR A 31 11.78 2.87 4.04
CA THR A 31 13.06 3.41 4.54
C THR A 31 12.83 4.53 5.54
N ASP A 32 13.69 4.63 6.55
CA ASP A 32 13.67 5.69 7.56
C ASP A 32 14.57 6.85 7.11
N ASP A 33 14.06 8.08 7.16
CA ASP A 33 14.76 9.33 6.83
C ASP A 33 15.41 9.40 5.42
N GLN A 34 14.99 8.55 4.49
CA GLN A 34 15.52 8.58 3.12
C GLN A 34 14.89 9.71 2.30
N THR A 35 15.75 10.60 1.79
CA THR A 35 15.37 11.67 0.87
C THR A 35 15.63 11.26 -0.58
N THR A 36 14.90 11.85 -1.53
CA THR A 36 15.12 11.63 -2.97
C THR A 36 16.53 12.03 -3.40
N SER A 37 17.16 12.98 -2.71
CA SER A 37 18.52 13.41 -3.01
C SER A 37 19.57 12.34 -2.74
N THR A 38 19.23 11.18 -2.16
CA THR A 38 20.17 10.05 -1.96
C THR A 38 20.02 8.96 -3.03
N LEU A 39 19.19 9.15 -4.05
CA LEU A 39 18.83 8.12 -5.03
C LEU A 39 19.27 8.49 -6.45
N GLY A 40 19.90 7.55 -7.15
CA GLY A 40 20.35 7.73 -8.53
C GLY A 40 19.19 8.02 -9.48
N CYS A 41 18.07 7.31 -9.34
CA CYS A 41 16.85 7.52 -10.14
C CYS A 41 16.17 8.89 -9.91
N TYR A 42 16.63 9.69 -8.94
CA TYR A 42 16.23 11.07 -8.72
C TYR A 42 17.34 12.09 -9.06
N GLY A 43 18.45 11.65 -9.67
CA GLY A 43 19.52 12.52 -10.17
C GLY A 43 20.75 12.63 -9.27
N ASN A 44 20.94 11.73 -8.30
CA ASN A 44 22.19 11.69 -7.55
C ASN A 44 23.26 10.87 -8.29
N ASP A 45 24.32 11.52 -8.75
CA ASP A 45 25.40 10.88 -9.51
C ASP A 45 26.52 10.27 -8.64
N ILE A 46 26.47 10.44 -7.32
CA ILE A 46 27.50 9.99 -6.36
C ILE A 46 27.07 8.70 -5.67
N VAL A 47 25.84 8.64 -5.16
CA VAL A 47 25.34 7.51 -4.37
C VAL A 47 24.84 6.42 -5.30
N GLN A 48 25.43 5.23 -5.21
CA GLN A 48 25.05 4.10 -6.05
C GLN A 48 23.86 3.34 -5.45
N THR A 49 22.71 3.39 -6.14
CA THR A 49 21.47 2.72 -5.72
C THR A 49 20.91 1.73 -6.76
N PRO A 50 21.73 0.85 -7.36
CA PRO A 50 21.37 0.11 -8.57
C PRO A 50 20.10 -0.75 -8.44
N ASN A 51 19.81 -1.27 -7.25
CA ASN A 51 18.60 -2.05 -6.98
C ASN A 51 17.32 -1.18 -7.00
N ILE A 52 17.37 0.00 -6.39
CA ILE A 52 16.25 0.95 -6.36
C ILE A 52 16.07 1.57 -7.75
N ASP A 53 17.17 1.92 -8.41
CA ASP A 53 17.15 2.49 -9.75
C ASP A 53 16.59 1.50 -10.77
N GLY A 54 16.99 0.23 -10.68
CA GLY A 54 16.42 -0.83 -11.50
C GLY A 54 14.93 -1.05 -11.24
N LEU A 55 14.46 -0.91 -9.99
CA LEU A 55 13.03 -0.96 -9.68
C LEU A 55 12.28 0.21 -10.32
N ALA A 56 12.82 1.42 -10.23
CA ALA A 56 12.25 2.62 -10.84
C ALA A 56 12.16 2.52 -12.38
N GLN A 57 13.17 1.91 -13.04
CA GLN A 57 13.17 1.71 -14.49
C GLN A 57 12.13 0.69 -14.98
N ARG A 58 11.80 -0.32 -14.17
CA ARG A 58 10.84 -1.37 -14.52
C ARG A 58 9.42 -1.09 -14.01
N GLY A 59 9.20 0.05 -13.37
CA GLY A 59 7.94 0.40 -12.72
C GLY A 59 7.60 1.87 -12.89
N THR A 60 6.78 2.37 -11.96
CA THR A 60 6.37 3.77 -11.91
C THR A 60 7.13 4.48 -10.81
N ARG A 61 7.85 5.55 -11.16
CA ARG A 61 8.50 6.46 -10.21
C ARG A 61 7.69 7.75 -10.11
N PHE A 62 7.29 8.11 -8.89
CA PHE A 62 6.57 9.36 -8.63
C PHE A 62 7.55 10.50 -8.42
N SER A 63 7.53 11.53 -9.27
CA SER A 63 8.38 12.73 -9.10
C SER A 63 7.89 13.65 -7.98
N ASN A 64 6.61 13.55 -7.61
CA ASN A 64 5.95 14.39 -6.62
C ASN A 64 5.23 13.50 -5.59
N MET A 65 5.95 13.07 -4.55
CA MET A 65 5.43 12.28 -3.43
C MET A 65 5.78 12.98 -2.12
N PHE A 66 4.78 13.21 -1.27
CA PHE A 66 4.93 13.98 -0.04
C PHE A 66 4.39 13.19 1.16
N VAL A 67 5.05 13.37 2.30
CA VAL A 67 4.52 12.95 3.59
C VAL A 67 3.55 14.02 4.11
N SER A 68 2.60 13.60 4.95
CA SER A 68 1.66 14.51 5.62
C SER A 68 2.38 15.43 6.62
N GLN A 69 3.35 14.87 7.34
CA GLN A 69 4.24 15.58 8.26
C GLN A 69 5.64 14.93 8.28
N PRO A 70 6.73 15.71 8.39
CA PRO A 70 8.10 15.21 8.43
C PRO A 70 8.48 14.68 9.84
N ILE A 71 7.64 13.81 10.41
CA ILE A 71 7.85 13.18 11.73
C ILE A 71 7.57 11.68 11.59
N CYS A 72 8.47 10.86 12.13
CA CYS A 72 8.47 9.41 11.94
C CYS A 72 7.15 8.74 12.33
N TRP A 73 6.64 8.95 13.55
CA TRP A 73 5.39 8.30 14.00
C TRP A 73 4.18 8.77 13.18
N VAL A 74 4.10 10.07 12.86
CA VAL A 74 3.00 10.65 12.07
C VAL A 74 2.99 10.09 10.65
N SER A 75 4.15 10.04 10.00
CA SER A 75 4.29 9.49 8.65
C SER A 75 3.92 8.01 8.60
N ARG A 76 4.40 7.22 9.58
CA ARG A 76 4.08 5.79 9.72
C ARG A 76 2.59 5.56 9.96
N THR A 77 1.97 6.32 10.87
CA THR A 77 0.51 6.23 11.10
C THR A 77 -0.28 6.62 9.86
N SER A 78 0.18 7.61 9.06
CA SER A 78 -0.47 7.99 7.80
C SER A 78 -0.49 6.86 6.80
N ILE A 79 0.65 6.20 6.62
CA ILE A 79 0.77 5.07 5.70
C ILE A 79 -0.08 3.89 6.17
N LEU A 80 -0.06 3.57 7.47
CA LEU A 80 -0.78 2.42 8.01
C LEU A 80 -2.31 2.60 7.98
N THR A 81 -2.79 3.80 8.29
CA THR A 81 -4.23 4.08 8.47
C THR A 81 -4.90 4.75 7.26
N GLY A 82 -4.12 5.32 6.34
CA GLY A 82 -4.62 6.16 5.25
C GLY A 82 -5.20 7.51 5.70
N ARG A 83 -4.92 7.95 6.93
CA ARG A 83 -5.43 9.20 7.51
C ARG A 83 -4.36 10.31 7.48
N PHE A 84 -4.76 11.57 7.62
CA PHE A 84 -3.83 12.71 7.73
C PHE A 84 -3.40 12.95 9.17
N GLY A 85 -2.15 13.37 9.41
CA GLY A 85 -1.62 13.54 10.76
C GLY A 85 -2.37 14.52 11.68
N ARG A 86 -3.17 15.43 11.10
CA ARG A 86 -4.04 16.34 11.87
C ARG A 86 -5.15 15.60 12.62
N THR A 87 -5.41 14.33 12.32
CA THR A 87 -6.47 13.54 12.97
C THR A 87 -5.98 12.71 14.16
N TYR A 88 -4.69 12.76 14.51
CA TYR A 88 -4.08 11.74 15.39
C TYR A 88 -4.13 12.09 16.87
N GLY A 89 -3.63 13.26 17.25
CA GLY A 89 -3.57 13.68 18.65
C GLY A 89 -4.82 14.40 19.13
N THR A 90 -4.86 14.64 20.44
CA THR A 90 -5.74 15.65 21.04
C THR A 90 -4.91 16.86 21.50
N PRO A 91 -5.52 18.02 21.81
CA PRO A 91 -4.79 19.14 22.41
C PRO A 91 -4.00 18.74 23.66
N ASP A 92 -4.55 17.85 24.48
CA ASP A 92 -3.91 17.38 25.73
C ASP A 92 -2.84 16.31 25.49
N ASN A 93 -2.90 15.58 24.36
CA ASN A 93 -1.97 14.51 24.01
C ASN A 93 -1.61 14.60 22.51
N PRO A 94 -0.83 15.62 22.10
CA PRO A 94 -0.56 15.87 20.67
C PRO A 94 0.37 14.83 20.04
N GLU A 95 1.14 14.11 20.85
CA GLU A 95 2.14 13.13 20.41
C GLU A 95 1.64 11.67 20.41
N LEU A 96 0.37 11.45 20.77
CA LEU A 96 -0.22 10.12 20.86
C LEU A 96 -1.38 9.99 19.88
N THR A 97 -1.32 8.94 19.05
CA THR A 97 -2.44 8.58 18.17
C THR A 97 -3.63 8.11 19.02
N ARG A 98 -4.78 8.77 18.84
CA ARG A 98 -6.08 8.35 19.36
C ARG A 98 -6.38 6.93 18.87
N ALA A 99 -6.82 6.07 19.78
CA ALA A 99 -6.99 4.64 19.50
C ALA A 99 -7.90 4.38 18.28
N GLU A 100 -8.94 5.18 18.08
CA GLU A 100 -9.88 5.00 16.97
C GLU A 100 -9.30 5.33 15.59
N VAL A 101 -8.22 6.11 15.52
CA VAL A 101 -7.51 6.38 14.26
C VAL A 101 -6.77 5.13 13.79
N ALA A 102 -6.24 4.35 14.73
CA ALA A 102 -5.42 3.16 14.48
C ALA A 102 -6.21 1.84 14.63
N GLN A 103 -7.55 1.90 14.65
CA GLN A 103 -8.41 0.71 14.77
C GLN A 103 -8.34 -0.22 13.55
N THR A 104 -8.12 0.33 12.36
CA THR A 104 -8.02 -0.43 11.12
C THR A 104 -6.82 0.03 10.34
N LEU A 105 -5.88 -0.89 10.08
CA LEU A 105 -4.70 -0.66 9.26
C LEU A 105 -4.91 -1.28 7.88
N TYR A 106 -4.17 -0.83 6.86
CA TYR A 106 -4.24 -1.45 5.53
C TYR A 106 -3.91 -2.94 5.57
N SER A 107 -3.06 -3.37 6.52
CA SER A 107 -2.73 -4.78 6.73
C SER A 107 -3.93 -5.59 7.23
N ASP A 108 -4.82 -5.00 8.03
CA ASP A 108 -6.02 -5.70 8.50
C ASP A 108 -6.98 -5.92 7.34
N ILE A 109 -7.16 -4.89 6.50
CA ILE A 109 -7.94 -4.97 5.26
C ILE A 109 -7.37 -6.05 4.34
N LEU A 110 -6.04 -6.09 4.13
CA LEU A 110 -5.42 -7.14 3.32
C LEU A 110 -5.68 -8.53 3.91
N ARG A 111 -5.59 -8.70 5.23
CA ARG A 111 -5.84 -9.98 5.91
C ARG A 111 -7.29 -10.45 5.74
N GLU A 112 -8.26 -9.55 5.87
CA GLU A 112 -9.68 -9.82 5.61
C GLU A 112 -9.93 -10.29 4.17
N HIS A 113 -9.11 -9.84 3.22
CA HIS A 113 -9.14 -10.26 1.81
C HIS A 113 -8.19 -11.41 1.48
N GLY A 114 -7.79 -12.23 2.47
CA GLY A 114 -7.08 -13.49 2.26
C GLY A 114 -5.57 -13.34 2.05
N TYR A 115 -4.98 -12.15 2.25
CA TYR A 115 -3.53 -12.00 2.27
C TYR A 115 -2.95 -12.50 3.59
N ARG A 116 -1.80 -13.19 3.51
CA ARG A 116 -0.94 -13.38 4.67
C ARG A 116 -0.08 -12.13 4.86
N THR A 117 -0.28 -11.43 5.97
CA THR A 117 0.50 -10.23 6.33
C THR A 117 1.66 -10.58 7.25
N GLY A 118 2.81 -9.96 7.02
CA GLY A 118 3.96 -9.99 7.92
C GLY A 118 4.61 -8.61 7.99
N TYR A 119 5.29 -8.32 9.09
CA TYR A 119 5.97 -7.05 9.33
C TYR A 119 7.35 -7.34 9.93
N PHE A 120 8.37 -6.66 9.40
CA PHE A 120 9.76 -6.83 9.78
C PHE A 120 10.45 -5.46 9.84
N GLY A 121 11.09 -5.15 10.96
CA GLY A 121 11.79 -3.89 11.18
C GLY A 121 11.01 -2.92 12.08
N LYS A 122 11.05 -1.64 11.71
CA LYS A 122 10.43 -0.50 12.40
C LYS A 122 9.35 0.11 11.53
#